data_AF-A0AAQ2I2Z7-F1
#
_entry.id   AF-A0AAQ2I2Z7-F1
#
_cell.length_a   1.000
_cell.length_b   1.000
_cell.length_c   1.000
_cell.angle_alpha   90.00
_cell.angle_beta   90.00
_cell.angle_gamma   90.00
#
_symmetry.space_group_name_H-M   'P 1'
#
loop_
_entity.id
_entity.type
_entity.pdbx_description
1 polymer ?
#
loop_
_entity_poly.entity_id
_entity_poly.type
_entity_poly.pdbx_seq_one_letter_code
_entity_poly.pdbx_strand_id
1 'polypeptide(L)' 'MPSTSDANIATADALTILLNGQHALAAALEEISQWIASQGGHFAADNALAALEGLDLHAKALTDAINTVRGG' A
#
# COMPACT_ATOMS: atom_id res chain seq x y z
N MET A 1 29.39 7.78 -11.29
CA MET A 1 28.51 6.70 -10.80
C MET A 1 27.97 7.17 -9.45
N PRO A 2 26.65 7.13 -9.20
CA PRO A 2 26.12 7.39 -7.85
C PRO A 2 26.76 6.41 -6.88
N SER A 3 27.02 6.85 -5.64
CA SER A 3 27.48 5.92 -4.60
C SER A 3 26.37 4.90 -4.32
N THR A 4 26.71 3.68 -3.90
CA THR A 4 25.70 2.67 -3.53
C THR A 4 24.71 3.22 -2.48
N SER A 5 25.17 4.14 -1.63
CA SER A 5 24.32 4.88 -0.68
C SER A 5 23.28 5.76 -1.39
N ASP A 6 23.67 6.55 -2.40
CA ASP A 6 22.74 7.42 -3.14
C ASP A 6 21.67 6.61 -3.89
N ALA A 7 22.08 5.47 -4.47
CA ALA A 7 21.16 4.55 -5.15
C ALA A 7 20.17 3.88 -4.18
N ASN A 8 20.63 3.51 -2.98
CA ASN A 8 19.78 2.97 -1.93
C ASN A 8 18.78 4.01 -1.41
N ILE A 9 19.22 5.25 -1.19
CA ILE A 9 18.35 6.35 -0.78
C ILE A 9 17.25 6.58 -1.83
N ALA A 10 17.64 6.73 -3.10
CA ALA A 10 16.67 6.93 -4.18
C ALA A 10 15.66 5.78 -4.30
N THR A 11 16.12 4.55 -4.09
CA THR A 11 15.26 3.35 -4.09
C THR A 11 14.30 3.35 -2.90
N ALA A 12 14.79 3.64 -1.69
CA ALA A 12 13.97 3.70 -0.50
C ALA A 12 12.91 4.82 -0.58
N ASP A 13 13.23 5.94 -1.20
CA ASP A 13 12.29 7.04 -1.45
C ASP A 13 11.20 6.63 -2.45
N ALA A 14 11.58 5.98 -3.56
CA ALA A 14 10.62 5.44 -4.52
C ALA A 14 9.69 4.39 -3.88
N LEU A 15 10.23 3.50 -3.05
CA LEU A 15 9.44 2.52 -2.29
C LEU A 15 8.52 3.21 -1.27
N THR A 16 8.97 4.30 -0.64
CA THR A 16 8.15 5.10 0.28
C THR A 16 6.96 5.74 -0.44
N ILE A 17 7.16 6.26 -1.65
CA ILE A 17 6.06 6.77 -2.50
C ILE A 17 5.08 5.64 -2.83
N LEU A 18 5.59 4.45 -3.19
CA LEU A 18 4.74 3.30 -3.50
C LEU A 18 3.94 2.81 -2.29
N LEU A 19 4.53 2.84 -1.09
CA LEU A 19 3.87 2.53 0.18
C LEU A 19 2.72 3.51 0.46
N ASN A 20 2.95 4.81 0.27
CA ASN A 20 1.87 5.81 0.37
C ASN A 20 0.75 5.54 -0.64
N GLY A 21 1.09 5.06 -1.84
CA GLY A 21 0.12 4.60 -2.82
C GLY A 21 -0.76 3.46 -2.30
N GLN A 22 -0.21 2.49 -1.54
CA GLN A 22 -1.02 1.43 -0.95
C GLN A 22 -2.02 1.98 0.07
N HIS A 23 -1.60 2.89 0.96
CA HIS A 23 -2.50 3.53 1.93
C HIS A 23 -3.59 4.36 1.27
N ALA A 24 -3.26 5.10 0.20
CA ALA A 24 -4.25 5.89 -0.55
C ALA A 24 -5.29 5.00 -1.24
N LEU A 25 -4.86 3.88 -1.83
CA LEU A 25 -5.77 2.89 -2.43
C LEU A 25 -6.64 2.21 -1.38
N ALA A 26 -6.08 1.87 -0.22
CA ALA A 26 -6.82 1.27 0.88
C ALA A 26 -7.93 2.21 1.38
N ALA A 27 -7.60 3.48 1.62
CA ALA A 27 -8.58 4.49 2.03
C ALA A 27 -9.69 4.69 0.98
N ALA A 28 -9.33 4.79 -0.30
CA ALA A 28 -10.32 4.94 -1.38
C ALA A 28 -11.23 3.70 -1.50
N LEU A 29 -10.67 2.50 -1.36
CA LEU A 29 -11.42 1.26 -1.44
C LEU A 29 -12.35 1.09 -0.22
N GLU A 30 -11.90 1.50 0.96
CA GLU A 30 -12.72 1.51 2.17
C GLU A 30 -13.93 2.45 1.98
N GLU A 31 -13.73 3.67 1.50
CA GLU A 31 -14.83 4.61 1.21
C GLU A 31 -15.82 4.05 0.17
N ILE A 32 -15.31 3.46 -0.92
CA ILE A 32 -16.15 2.81 -1.94
C ILE A 32 -16.92 1.63 -1.36
N SER A 33 -16.30 0.81 -0.50
CA SER A 33 -16.97 -0.33 0.13
C SER A 33 -18.15 0.11 1.00
N GLN A 34 -17.97 1.18 1.77
CA GLN A 34 -19.02 1.76 2.60
C GLN A 34 -20.15 2.34 1.75
N TRP A 35 -19.80 3.03 0.65
CA TRP A 35 -20.79 3.52 -0.31
C TRP A 35 -21.60 2.36 -0.92
N ILE A 36 -20.96 1.29 -1.37
CA ILE A 36 -21.62 0.09 -1.92
C ILE A 36 -22.57 -0.54 -0.89
N ALA A 37 -22.12 -0.70 0.35
CA ALA A 37 -22.94 -1.24 1.43
C ALA A 37 -24.19 -0.37 1.69
N SER A 38 -24.03 0.96 1.65
CA SER A 38 -25.16 1.91 1.80
C SER A 38 -26.23 1.76 0.72
N GLN A 39 -25.86 1.26 -0.47
CA GLN A 39 -26.77 0.97 -1.58
C GLN A 39 -27.36 -0.45 -1.52
N GLY A 40 -27.08 -1.21 -0.46
CA GLY A 40 -27.54 -2.59 -0.27
C GLY A 40 -26.62 -3.66 -0.88
N GLY A 41 -25.49 -3.27 -1.49
CA GLY A 41 -24.55 -4.15 -2.17
C GLY A 41 -23.58 -4.92 -1.25
N HIS A 42 -24.06 -5.46 -0.12
CA HIS A 42 -23.24 -6.04 0.94
C HIS A 42 -22.20 -7.06 0.44
N PHE A 43 -22.56 -7.98 -0.47
CA PHE A 43 -21.61 -8.94 -1.03
C PHE A 43 -20.44 -8.29 -1.79
N ALA A 44 -20.71 -7.21 -2.53
CA ALA A 44 -19.66 -6.47 -3.24
C ALA A 44 -18.81 -5.65 -2.26
N ALA A 45 -19.41 -5.11 -1.19
CA ALA A 45 -18.68 -4.44 -0.12
C ALA A 45 -17.75 -5.40 0.64
N ASP A 46 -18.21 -6.62 0.95
CA ASP A 46 -17.40 -7.65 1.62
C ASP A 46 -16.18 -8.05 0.76
N ASN A 47 -16.38 -8.22 -0.56
CA ASN A 47 -15.27 -8.49 -1.48
C ASN A 47 -14.28 -7.32 -1.56
N ALA A 48 -14.77 -6.07 -1.51
CA ALA A 48 -13.91 -4.89 -1.47
C ALA A 48 -13.10 -4.82 -0.17
N LEU A 49 -13.71 -5.14 0.97
CA LEU A 49 -13.01 -5.24 2.26
C LEU A 49 -11.97 -6.37 2.25
N ALA A 50 -12.28 -7.53 1.67
CA ALA A 50 -11.31 -8.62 1.54
C ALA A 50 -10.09 -8.22 0.68
N ALA A 51 -10.26 -7.33 -0.31
CA ALA A 51 -9.14 -6.80 -1.09
C ALA A 51 -8.22 -5.85 -0.28
N LEU A 52 -8.71 -5.23 0.80
CA LEU A 52 -7.86 -4.45 1.72
C LEU A 52 -6.78 -5.33 2.37
N GLU A 53 -7.07 -6.60 2.67
CA GLU A 53 -6.07 -7.52 3.23
C GLU A 53 -4.86 -7.70 2.29
N GLY A 54 -5.10 -7.67 0.98
CA GLY A 54 -4.04 -7.70 -0.04
C GLY A 54 -3.19 -6.42 -0.05
N LEU A 55 -3.83 -5.27 0.11
CA LEU A 55 -3.13 -3.98 0.21
C LEU A 55 -2.29 -3.89 1.49
N ASP A 56 -2.79 -4.42 2.60
CA ASP A 56 -2.04 -4.51 3.86
C ASP A 56 -0.80 -5.41 3.74
N LEU A 57 -0.94 -6.54 3.04
CA LEU A 57 0.20 -7.42 2.77
C LEU A 57 1.26 -6.71 1.91
N HIS A 58 0.85 -5.95 0.90
CA HIS A 58 1.75 -5.14 0.08
C HIS A 58 2.42 -4.03 0.90
N ALA A 59 1.66 -3.32 1.74
CA ALA A 59 2.18 -2.26 2.60
C ALA A 59 3.25 -2.81 3.57
N LYS A 60 3.02 -3.99 4.15
CA LYS A 60 4.00 -4.69 4.98
C LYS A 60 5.26 -5.05 4.20
N ALA A 61 5.12 -5.68 3.04
CA ALA A 61 6.25 -6.08 2.20
C ALA A 61 7.09 -4.87 1.75
N LEU A 62 6.45 -3.75 1.41
CA LEU A 62 7.13 -2.50 1.07
C LEU A 62 7.88 -1.91 2.27
N THR A 63 7.27 -1.95 3.45
CA THR A 63 7.92 -1.49 4.70
C THR A 63 9.19 -2.31 4.98
N ASP A 64 9.11 -3.63 4.85
CA ASP A 64 10.26 -4.52 5.03
C ASP A 64 11.36 -4.25 3.99
N ALA A 65 10.98 -4.04 2.73
CA ALA A 65 11.91 -3.70 1.65
C ALA A 65 12.60 -2.34 1.86
N ILE A 66 11.85 -1.32 2.31
CA ILE A 66 12.38 0.00 2.65
C ILE A 66 13.44 -0.10 3.75
N ASN A 67 13.14 -0.84 4.82
CA ASN A 67 14.08 -1.05 5.93
C ASN A 67 15.34 -1.77 5.45
N THR A 68 15.17 -2.80 4.62
CA THR A 68 16.30 -3.57 4.04
C THR A 68 17.23 -2.67 3.20
N VAL A 69 16.66 -1.86 2.30
CA VAL A 69 17.45 -1.00 1.40
C VAL A 69 18.15 0.13 2.13
N ARG A 70 17.55 0.67 3.21
CA ARG A 70 18.16 1.70 4.05
C ARG A 70 19.32 1.18 4.92
N GLY A 71 19.55 -0.14 4.95
CA GLY A 71 20.60 -0.77 5.74
C GLY A 71 20.12 -1.15 7.14
N GLY A 72 18.95 -1.81 7.20
CA GLY A 72 18.30 -2.28 8.43
C GLY A 72 19.22 -2.98 9.43
#